data_AF-A0A7M3Y597-F1
#
_entry.id   AF-A0A7M3Y597-F1
#
_cell.length_a   1.000
_cell.length_b   1.000
_cell.length_c   1.000
_cell.angle_alpha   90.00
_cell.angle_beta   90.00
_cell.angle_gamma   90.00
#
_symmetry.space_group_name_H-M   'P 1'
#
loop_
_entity.id
_entity.type
_entity.pdbx_description
1 polymer ?
#
loop_
_entity_poly.entity_id
_entity_poly.type
_entity_poly.pdbx_seq_one_letter_code
_entity_poly.pdbx_strand_id
1 'polypeptide(L)'
;MVKKTNTKPATENDLKTSEDAGSQRDSDWTPPWVHVQIDGVAARAFVGNDGAWSEVIRIEFDEHPPEGMPNPLRTKYFHFPEPGRLCWGHDGAQHDVQLTLDHTLP
;
A
#
# COMPACT_ATOMS: atom_id res chain seq x y z
N MET A 1 7.23 -26.52 3.78
CA MET A 1 8.16 -25.72 2.96
C MET A 1 7.61 -24.31 2.91
N VAL A 2 8.32 -23.33 3.48
CA VAL A 2 7.91 -21.91 3.38
C VAL A 2 8.21 -21.49 1.95
N LYS A 3 7.19 -21.18 1.16
CA LYS A 3 7.41 -20.58 -0.17
C LYS A 3 8.16 -19.27 0.09
N LYS A 4 9.38 -19.13 -0.42
CA LYS A 4 10.06 -17.84 -0.42
C LYS A 4 9.27 -16.95 -1.39
N THR A 5 8.49 -16.02 -0.85
CA THR A 5 7.85 -14.98 -1.64
C THR A 5 8.96 -14.14 -2.27
N ASN A 6 9.04 -14.10 -3.61
CA ASN A 6 9.97 -13.20 -4.29
C ASN A 6 9.46 -11.77 -4.10
N THR A 7 10.31 -10.92 -3.56
CA THR A 7 9.97 -9.54 -3.26
C THR A 7 11.09 -8.59 -3.64
N LYS A 8 10.75 -7.31 -3.77
CA LYS A 8 11.71 -6.21 -3.89
C LYS A 8 11.28 -5.04 -3.01
N PRO A 9 12.22 -4.17 -2.56
CA PRO A 9 11.83 -2.94 -1.88
C PRO A 9 10.86 -2.13 -2.74
N ALA A 10 9.71 -1.77 -2.19
CA ALA A 10 8.68 -1.05 -2.92
C ALA A 10 9.01 0.45 -2.99
N THR A 11 8.68 1.07 -4.11
CA THR A 11 8.69 2.52 -4.30
C THR A 11 7.26 3.04 -4.39
N GLU A 12 7.06 4.34 -4.20
CA GLU A 12 5.76 4.98 -4.46
C GLU A 12 5.23 4.64 -5.85
N ASN A 13 6.10 4.64 -6.87
CA ASN A 13 5.71 4.36 -8.25
C ASN A 13 5.30 2.90 -8.47
N ASP A 14 5.79 1.96 -7.67
CA ASP A 14 5.32 0.55 -7.73
C ASP A 14 3.87 0.41 -7.24
N LEU A 15 3.43 1.31 -6.37
CA LEU A 15 2.08 1.32 -5.79
C LEU A 15 1.12 2.24 -6.55
N LYS A 16 1.65 3.09 -7.44
CA LYS A 16 0.88 3.91 -8.36
C LYS A 16 0.39 3.06 -9.52
N THR A 17 -0.91 2.98 -9.66
CA THR A 17 -1.58 2.26 -10.74
C THR A 17 -2.14 3.23 -11.77
N SER A 18 -2.20 2.79 -13.03
CA SER A 18 -2.75 3.61 -14.12
C SER A 18 -4.25 3.92 -13.97
N GLU A 19 -4.96 3.15 -13.14
CA GLU A 19 -6.37 3.37 -12.84
C GLU A 19 -6.52 4.09 -11.50
N ASP A 20 -7.20 5.23 -11.55
CA ASP A 20 -7.46 6.14 -10.45
C ASP A 20 -8.97 6.43 -10.43
N ALA A 21 -9.57 6.63 -9.25
CA ALA A 21 -11.00 6.87 -9.15
C ALA A 21 -11.43 8.20 -9.82
N GLY A 22 -10.50 9.14 -9.98
CA GLY A 22 -10.77 10.50 -10.41
C GLY A 22 -11.73 11.21 -9.48
N SER A 23 -12.54 12.13 -10.03
CA SER A 23 -13.65 12.76 -9.27
C SER A 23 -14.92 11.91 -9.23
N GLN A 24 -14.91 10.70 -9.80
CA GLN A 24 -16.08 9.82 -9.79
C GLN A 24 -16.19 9.18 -8.41
N ARG A 25 -17.15 9.71 -7.65
CA ARG A 25 -17.56 9.31 -6.31
C ARG A 25 -18.41 8.03 -6.35
N ASP A 26 -18.09 7.10 -7.24
CA ASP A 26 -18.83 5.84 -7.32
C ASP A 26 -18.52 5.03 -6.05
N SER A 27 -19.56 4.71 -5.29
CA SER A 27 -19.38 4.13 -3.95
C SER A 27 -18.86 2.69 -3.99
N ASP A 28 -18.90 2.07 -5.17
CA ASP A 28 -18.44 0.71 -5.44
C ASP A 28 -17.03 0.67 -6.09
N TRP A 29 -16.36 1.82 -6.22
CA TRP A 29 -15.00 1.84 -6.77
C TRP A 29 -14.02 1.15 -5.81
N THR A 30 -13.29 0.17 -6.35
CA THR A 30 -12.23 -0.54 -5.64
C THR A 30 -10.89 -0.14 -6.26
N PRO A 31 -9.88 0.19 -5.43
CA PRO A 31 -8.58 0.52 -5.97
C PRO A 31 -7.96 -0.73 -6.60
N PRO A 32 -7.20 -0.57 -7.69
CA PRO A 32 -6.39 -1.64 -8.25
C PRO A 32 -5.26 -1.99 -7.27
N TRP A 33 -5.55 -2.94 -6.38
CA TRP A 33 -4.66 -3.34 -5.31
C TRP A 33 -3.34 -3.93 -5.83
N VAL A 34 -2.24 -3.47 -5.25
CA VAL A 34 -0.90 -4.05 -5.43
C VAL A 34 -0.54 -4.87 -4.19
N HIS A 35 -0.05 -6.09 -4.39
CA HIS A 35 0.32 -6.97 -3.28
C HIS A 35 1.69 -6.59 -2.71
N VAL A 36 1.73 -6.37 -1.41
CA VAL A 36 2.94 -5.97 -0.67
C VAL A 36 3.07 -6.75 0.63
N GLN A 37 4.21 -6.62 1.28
CA GLN A 37 4.40 -6.98 2.68
C GLN A 37 4.82 -5.74 3.45
N ILE A 38 4.16 -5.44 4.58
CA ILE A 38 4.55 -4.36 5.50
C ILE A 38 5.11 -4.99 6.76
N ASP A 39 6.38 -4.72 7.08
CA ASP A 39 7.13 -5.40 8.15
C ASP A 39 6.99 -6.93 8.10
N GLY A 40 6.93 -7.49 6.89
CA GLY A 40 6.75 -8.92 6.63
C GLY A 40 5.29 -9.42 6.69
N VAL A 41 4.34 -8.60 7.11
CA VAL A 41 2.90 -8.94 7.12
C VAL A 41 2.29 -8.71 5.74
N ALA A 42 1.56 -9.69 5.21
CA ALA A 42 0.91 -9.59 3.91
C ALA A 42 -0.16 -8.49 3.89
N ALA A 43 -0.14 -7.66 2.86
CA ALA A 43 -1.08 -6.57 2.67
C ALA A 43 -1.31 -6.27 1.19
N ARG A 44 -2.29 -5.42 0.95
CA ARG A 44 -2.60 -4.81 -0.34
C ARG A 44 -2.49 -3.31 -0.20
N ALA A 45 -1.79 -2.67 -1.12
CA ALA A 45 -1.56 -1.24 -1.11
C ALA A 45 -1.94 -0.59 -2.44
N PHE A 46 -2.28 0.69 -2.38
CA PHE A 46 -2.62 1.52 -3.52
C PHE A 46 -2.15 2.95 -3.23
N VAL A 47 -1.51 3.58 -4.21
CA VAL A 47 -1.23 5.02 -4.21
C VAL A 47 -1.96 5.68 -5.37
N GLY A 48 -2.81 6.64 -5.06
CA GLY A 48 -3.58 7.40 -6.04
C GLY A 48 -4.70 8.18 -5.38
N ASN A 49 -5.48 8.88 -6.17
CA ASN A 49 -6.76 9.43 -5.80
C ASN A 49 -7.84 8.34 -5.79
N ASP A 50 -8.43 8.16 -4.62
CA ASP A 50 -9.45 7.16 -4.31
C ASP A 50 -10.87 7.75 -4.29
N GLY A 51 -11.10 8.87 -5.00
CA GLY A 51 -12.36 9.61 -5.03
C GLY A 51 -12.38 10.81 -4.08
N ALA A 52 -11.22 11.16 -3.50
CA ALA A 52 -11.04 12.31 -2.64
C ALA A 52 -10.37 13.48 -3.37
N TRP A 53 -10.05 14.53 -2.62
CA TRP A 53 -9.41 15.74 -3.17
C TRP A 53 -7.89 15.62 -3.32
N SER A 54 -7.29 14.51 -2.90
CA SER A 54 -5.83 14.35 -2.83
C SER A 54 -5.44 12.91 -3.11
N GLU A 55 -4.25 12.74 -3.65
CA GLU A 55 -3.56 11.45 -3.69
C GLU A 55 -3.37 10.95 -2.24
N VAL A 56 -3.63 9.67 -2.04
CA VAL A 56 -3.48 8.98 -0.77
C VAL A 56 -2.74 7.67 -0.98
N ILE A 57 -2.10 7.19 0.07
CA ILE A 57 -1.81 5.77 0.22
C ILE A 57 -2.96 5.10 0.97
N ARG A 58 -3.43 3.98 0.46
CA ARG A 58 -4.33 3.03 1.14
C ARG A 58 -3.58 1.73 1.36
N ILE A 59 -3.71 1.15 2.55
CA ILE A 59 -3.15 -0.16 2.90
C ILE A 59 -4.20 -0.97 3.64
N GLU A 60 -4.44 -2.19 3.18
CA GLU A 60 -5.33 -3.16 3.79
C GLU A 60 -4.57 -4.44 4.09
N PHE A 61 -4.70 -4.94 5.31
CA PHE A 61 -4.08 -6.19 5.74
C PHE A 61 -5.10 -7.32 5.68
N ASP A 62 -4.69 -8.46 5.12
CA ASP A 62 -5.51 -9.68 5.12
C ASP A 62 -5.56 -10.32 6.53
N GLU A 63 -4.55 -10.02 7.37
CA GLU A 63 -4.42 -10.48 8.75
C GLU A 63 -4.25 -9.30 9.73
N HIS A 64 -3.71 -9.54 10.93
CA HIS A 64 -3.45 -8.50 11.91
C HIS A 64 -2.35 -7.55 11.42
N PRO A 65 -2.56 -6.22 11.45
CA PRO A 65 -1.54 -5.26 11.03
C PRO A 65 -0.32 -5.27 11.98
N PRO A 66 0.85 -4.78 11.52
CA PRO A 66 1.97 -4.46 12.38
C PRO A 66 1.57 -3.53 13.53
N GLU A 67 2.29 -3.61 14.65
CA GLU A 67 2.04 -2.76 15.82
C GLU A 67 2.06 -1.27 15.43
N GLY A 68 1.08 -0.52 15.93
CA GLY A 68 0.97 0.92 15.67
C GLY A 68 0.32 1.30 14.34
N MET A 69 -0.01 0.32 13.49
CA MET A 69 -0.62 0.58 12.18
C MET A 69 -2.14 0.29 12.19
N PRO A 70 -3.00 1.22 11.75
CA PRO A 70 -4.44 0.95 11.61
C PRO A 70 -4.72 0.03 10.41
N ASN A 71 -5.83 -0.70 10.46
CA ASN A 71 -6.35 -1.47 9.34
C ASN A 71 -7.83 -1.12 9.10
N PRO A 72 -8.20 -0.49 7.96
CA PRO A 72 -7.32 0.01 6.90
C PRO A 72 -6.53 1.25 7.32
N LEU A 73 -5.33 1.43 6.74
CA LEU A 73 -4.63 2.72 6.74
C LEU A 73 -5.04 3.50 5.49
N ARG A 74 -5.40 4.78 5.67
CA ARG A 74 -5.62 5.73 4.57
C ARG A 74 -5.10 7.10 4.94
N THR A 75 -4.12 7.62 4.21
CA THR A 75 -3.55 8.95 4.49
C THR A 75 -2.96 9.61 3.24
N LYS A 76 -3.03 10.95 3.18
CA LYS A 76 -2.28 11.77 2.22
C LYS A 76 -0.89 12.18 2.74
N TYR A 77 -0.63 11.92 4.02
CA TYR A 77 0.62 12.25 4.68
C TYR A 77 1.50 11.01 4.66
N PHE A 78 2.13 10.76 3.53
CA PHE A 78 3.08 9.66 3.34
C PHE A 78 4.23 10.10 2.44
N HIS A 79 5.36 9.43 2.55
CA HIS A 79 6.45 9.52 1.58
C HIS A 79 7.36 8.29 1.67
N PHE A 80 8.10 8.05 0.60
CA PHE A 80 9.13 7.01 0.53
C PHE A 80 10.51 7.67 0.47
N PRO A 81 11.23 7.82 1.60
CA PRO A 81 12.56 8.44 1.59
C PRO A 81 13.59 7.60 0.83
N GLU A 82 13.39 6.28 0.76
CA GLU A 82 14.18 5.34 -0.01
C GLU A 82 13.30 4.14 -0.41
N PRO A 83 13.67 3.36 -1.45
CA PRO A 83 12.95 2.14 -1.78
C PRO A 83 12.86 1.21 -0.57
N GLY A 84 11.66 0.72 -0.27
CA GLY A 84 11.40 -0.20 0.83
C GLY A 84 11.06 0.47 2.15
N ARG A 85 11.11 1.80 2.27
CA ARG A 85 10.75 2.52 3.49
C ARG A 85 9.51 3.36 3.27
N LEU A 86 8.43 3.09 3.99
CA LEU A 86 7.24 3.93 4.03
C LEU A 86 7.26 4.76 5.32
N CYS A 87 7.25 6.07 5.18
CA CYS A 87 7.01 7.01 6.27
C CYS A 87 5.59 7.57 6.17
N TRP A 88 4.84 7.64 7.28
CA TRP A 88 3.46 8.14 7.25
C TRP A 88 3.07 8.90 8.53
N GLY A 89 2.00 9.69 8.41
CA GLY A 89 1.47 10.53 9.50
C GLY A 89 2.36 11.72 9.81
N HIS A 90 2.16 12.30 11.00
CA HIS A 90 2.93 13.46 11.47
C HIS A 90 3.96 13.09 12.55
N ASP A 91 3.84 11.90 13.15
CA ASP A 91 4.64 11.46 14.29
C ASP A 91 5.89 10.64 13.88
N GLY A 92 6.22 10.63 12.59
CA GLY A 92 7.40 9.94 12.08
C GLY A 92 7.29 8.41 12.08
N ALA A 93 6.08 7.87 11.96
CA ALA A 93 5.87 6.42 11.85
C ALA A 93 6.53 5.88 10.56
N GLN A 94 7.18 4.72 10.67
CA GLN A 94 7.92 4.09 9.57
C GLN A 94 7.73 2.58 9.56
N HIS A 95 7.61 2.01 8.37
CA HIS A 95 7.58 0.57 8.17
C HIS A 95 8.41 0.18 6.95
N ASP A 96 8.94 -1.05 6.97
CA ASP A 96 9.49 -1.68 5.78
C ASP A 96 8.34 -2.10 4.86
N VAL A 97 8.53 -1.92 3.55
CA VAL A 97 7.55 -2.30 2.53
C VAL A 97 8.19 -3.01 1.36
N GLN A 98 7.78 -4.25 1.15
CA GLN A 98 8.25 -5.08 0.05
C GLN A 98 7.13 -5.29 -0.97
N LEU A 99 7.40 -5.01 -2.24
CA LEU A 99 6.53 -5.38 -3.35
C LEU A 99 6.60 -6.89 -3.57
N THR A 100 5.46 -7.55 -3.68
CA THR A 100 5.38 -8.98 -4.02
C THR A 100 5.42 -9.16 -5.54
N LEU A 101 6.38 -9.93 -6.05
CA LEU A 101 6.60 -10.11 -7.49
C LEU A 101 5.89 -11.34 -8.07
N ASP A 102 5.65 -12.37 -7.24
CA ASP A 102 5.09 -13.65 -7.70
C ASP A 102 3.56 -13.75 -7.57
N HIS A 103 2.84 -12.64 -7.34
CA HIS A 103 1.39 -12.72 -7.28
C HIS A 103 0.80 -12.84 -8.69
N THR A 104 0.88 -14.05 -9.26
CA THR A 104 0.04 -14.43 -10.39
C THR A 104 -1.39 -14.57 -9.88
N LEU A 105 -2.29 -13.71 -10.34
CA LEU A 105 -3.73 -13.90 -10.18
C LEU A 105 -4.09 -15.34 -10.61
N PRO A 106 -4.92 -16.07 -9.84
CA PRO A 106 -5.47 -17.35 -10.30
C PRO A 106 -6.37 -17.16 -11.53
#